data_AF-A0A2S1H4I0-F1
#
_entry.id   AF-A0A2S1H4I0-F1
#
_cell.length_a   1.000
_cell.length_b   1.000
_cell.length_c   1.000
_cell.angle_alpha   90.00
_cell.angle_beta   90.00
_cell.angle_gamma   90.00
#
_symmetry.space_group_name_H-M   'P 1'
#
loop_
_entity.id
_entity.type
_entity.pdbx_description
1 polymer ?
#
loop_
_entity_poly.entity_id
_entity_poly.type
_entity_poly.pdbx_seq_one_letter_code
_entity_poly.pdbx_strand_id
1 'polypeptide(L)'
;MAGKQINPKLIQALTNKTSNDIPTSPTFKHLGGTYVKSIVDQIKKIGTPYEKNEMMMTCKHCGQSGKYNIGILAIDISDKGQNNSQQLTGYFRCKHCNTGGQWEDSSELYFLGISALLAPDEDLPVHFGEIQLFDGTSPKYATDGEEHLLRLISTSPKSGFLWNKLGNLYLTGSRPELAMAAFEKSIELDPNQIESHLSIANLLMSIRDYQQAIHHLHHMMIAAHTYTCVEATYLRELLSHGICTSFIAATESKNKYPALPTQQQLIAAGSTIDLESEGLPAWLELSSEDITSFYSLAELFMGERALELKETIQEKKPQQKSTKSQQVQAFIDAQQSLFTKADIQNACPNVSAATITRVVNELRKNDVIEMVGHGRNTQWRKRVE
;
A
#
# COMPACT_ATOMS: atom_id res chain seq x y z
N MET A 1 -1.03 17.64 31.64
CA MET A 1 0.17 17.01 31.04
C MET A 1 -0.31 16.27 29.81
N ALA A 2 0.20 16.57 28.61
CA ALA A 2 -0.19 15.81 27.42
C ALA A 2 0.32 14.36 27.58
N GLY A 3 -0.58 13.41 27.81
CA GLY A 3 -0.23 11.99 27.78
C GLY A 3 0.34 11.66 26.41
N LYS A 4 1.55 11.11 26.36
CA LYS A 4 2.18 10.78 25.08
C LYS A 4 1.42 9.62 24.44
N GLN A 5 1.03 9.81 23.18
CA GLN A 5 0.13 8.95 22.42
C GLN A 5 0.90 7.78 21.79
N ILE A 6 1.42 6.88 22.64
CA ILE A 6 2.17 5.67 22.24
C ILE A 6 1.54 4.47 22.92
N ASN A 7 1.28 3.40 22.18
CA ASN A 7 0.69 2.18 22.71
C ASN A 7 1.68 1.42 23.63
N PRO A 8 1.35 1.12 24.90
CA PRO A 8 2.19 0.29 25.76
C PRO A 8 2.48 -1.10 25.17
N LYS A 9 1.53 -1.70 24.42
CA LYS A 9 1.72 -3.00 23.77
C LYS A 9 2.78 -2.96 22.67
N LEU A 10 2.95 -1.82 21.99
CA LEU A 10 4.05 -1.62 21.04
C LEU A 10 5.39 -1.71 21.77
N ILE A 11 5.54 -1.01 22.90
CA ILE A 11 6.78 -1.06 23.69
C ILE A 11 7.07 -2.47 24.20
N GLN A 12 6.02 -3.19 24.60
CA GLN A 12 6.13 -4.59 24.98
C GLN A 12 6.67 -5.45 23.85
N ALA A 13 6.11 -5.31 22.64
CA ALA A 13 6.53 -6.04 21.46
C ALA A 13 7.96 -5.68 21.01
N LEU A 14 8.37 -4.40 21.15
CA LEU A 14 9.72 -3.94 20.79
C LEU A 14 10.80 -4.46 21.76
N THR A 15 10.49 -4.48 23.06
CA THR A 15 11.51 -4.69 24.11
C THR A 15 11.46 -6.07 24.77
N ASN A 16 10.45 -6.88 24.48
CA ASN A 16 10.16 -8.15 25.18
C ASN A 16 10.06 -8.01 26.71
N LYS A 17 9.85 -6.80 27.23
CA LYS A 17 9.70 -6.55 28.67
C LYS A 17 8.33 -6.98 29.18
N THR A 18 8.23 -7.27 30.47
CA THR A 18 6.94 -7.58 31.09
C THR A 18 6.07 -6.32 31.17
N SER A 19 4.74 -6.48 31.14
CA SER A 19 3.80 -5.35 31.14
C SER A 19 3.94 -4.43 32.36
N ASN A 20 4.45 -4.95 33.47
CA ASN A 20 4.61 -4.19 34.72
C ASN A 20 5.72 -3.14 34.65
N ASP A 21 6.67 -3.31 33.73
CA ASP A 21 7.82 -2.40 33.58
C ASP A 21 7.54 -1.25 32.59
N ILE A 22 6.36 -1.26 31.96
CA ILE A 22 6.01 -0.33 30.88
C ILE A 22 5.00 0.69 31.42
N PRO A 23 5.30 2.01 31.36
CA PRO A 23 4.36 3.02 31.80
C PRO A 23 3.09 3.02 30.94
N THR A 24 1.96 3.37 31.53
CA THR A 24 0.66 3.47 30.84
C THR A 24 0.65 4.52 29.72
N SER A 25 1.55 5.50 29.79
CA SER A 25 1.80 6.50 28.73
C SER A 25 3.28 6.55 28.38
N PRO A 26 3.77 5.61 27.55
CA PRO A 26 5.14 5.57 27.12
C PRO A 26 5.56 6.80 26.34
N THR A 27 6.87 7.03 26.34
CA THR A 27 7.50 8.14 25.62
C THR A 27 8.43 7.60 24.54
N PHE A 28 8.82 8.44 23.58
CA PHE A 28 9.77 8.06 22.52
C PHE A 28 11.07 7.46 23.05
N LYS A 29 11.49 7.79 24.29
CA LYS A 29 12.66 7.17 24.95
C LYS A 29 12.53 5.65 25.12
N HIS A 30 11.31 5.11 25.08
CA HIS A 30 11.04 3.68 25.24
C HIS A 30 11.02 2.92 23.91
N LEU A 31 10.98 3.62 22.77
CA LEU A 31 10.94 2.98 21.45
C LEU A 31 12.27 2.28 21.11
N GLY A 32 13.39 2.79 21.63
CA GLY A 32 14.71 2.31 21.23
C GLY A 32 15.05 2.72 19.80
N GLY A 33 15.87 1.92 19.12
CA GLY A 33 16.29 2.17 17.74
C GLY A 33 17.51 3.10 17.61
N THR A 34 18.19 2.97 16.48
CA THR A 34 19.37 3.75 16.09
C THR A 34 18.94 5.14 15.61
N TYR A 35 17.85 5.22 14.82
CA TYR A 35 17.47 6.45 14.12
C TYR A 35 16.28 7.17 14.74
N VAL A 36 15.51 6.52 15.61
CA VAL A 36 14.31 7.10 16.23
C VAL A 36 14.57 8.47 16.86
N LYS A 37 15.68 8.64 17.58
CA LYS A 37 16.01 9.93 18.19
C LYS A 37 16.20 11.04 17.14
N SER A 38 16.96 10.77 16.08
CA SER A 38 17.19 11.71 14.99
C SER A 38 15.90 12.10 14.29
N ILE A 39 14.98 11.15 14.12
CA ILE A 39 13.64 11.38 13.57
C ILE A 39 12.81 12.27 14.50
N VAL A 40 12.79 12.01 15.80
CA VAL A 40 12.05 12.83 16.78
C VAL A 40 12.59 14.26 16.82
N ASP A 41 13.90 14.43 16.85
CA ASP A 41 14.55 15.75 16.93
C ASP A 41 14.28 16.61 15.67
N GLN A 42 14.03 15.96 14.53
CA GLN A 42 13.84 16.60 13.23
C GLN A 42 12.44 16.38 12.64
N ILE A 43 11.47 15.94 13.44
CA ILE A 43 10.14 15.52 12.97
C ILE A 43 9.41 16.58 12.13
N LYS A 44 9.68 17.86 12.39
CA LYS A 44 9.09 18.99 11.64
C LYS A 44 9.59 19.10 10.19
N LYS A 45 10.73 18.49 9.86
CA LYS A 45 11.27 18.44 8.48
C LYS A 45 10.65 17.32 7.66
N ILE A 46 10.05 16.34 8.32
CA ILE A 46 9.42 15.20 7.67
C ILE A 46 8.05 15.66 7.21
N GLY A 47 7.85 15.67 5.90
CA GLY A 47 6.54 15.94 5.31
C GLY A 47 5.50 14.94 5.83
N THR A 48 4.28 15.39 6.03
CA THR A 48 3.16 14.48 6.24
C THR A 48 2.61 14.07 4.88
N PRO A 49 2.18 12.80 4.70
CA PRO A 49 1.59 12.37 3.42
C PRO A 49 0.40 13.24 3.00
N TYR A 50 -0.30 13.80 3.98
CA TYR A 50 -1.47 14.66 3.80
C TYR A 50 -1.36 15.89 4.70
N GLU A 51 -2.07 16.97 4.35
CA GLU A 51 -2.20 18.11 5.24
C GLU A 51 -2.84 17.70 6.58
N LYS A 52 -2.50 18.44 7.63
CA LYS A 52 -3.05 18.15 8.96
C LYS A 52 -4.54 18.43 8.98
N ASN A 53 -5.32 17.39 9.21
CA ASN A 53 -6.76 17.47 9.33
C ASN A 53 -7.14 17.36 10.82
N GLU A 54 -7.00 18.46 11.56
CA GLU A 54 -7.26 18.49 12.99
C GLU A 54 -8.76 18.67 13.30
N MET A 55 -9.37 17.66 13.91
CA MET A 55 -10.79 17.69 14.32
C MET A 55 -10.97 17.46 15.80
N MET A 56 -12.06 17.99 16.36
CA MET A 56 -12.46 17.68 17.72
C MET A 56 -13.03 16.26 17.77
N MET A 57 -12.43 15.40 18.61
CA MET A 57 -12.92 14.04 18.85
C MET A 57 -13.15 13.81 20.35
N THR A 58 -14.23 13.12 20.70
CA THR A 58 -14.51 12.73 22.09
C THR A 58 -14.19 11.26 22.29
N CYS A 59 -13.38 10.97 23.30
CA CYS A 59 -13.03 9.59 23.64
C CYS A 59 -14.16 8.94 24.43
N LYS A 60 -14.78 7.88 23.89
CA LYS A 60 -15.87 7.14 24.57
C LYS A 60 -15.46 6.46 25.87
N HIS A 61 -14.16 6.26 26.08
CA HIS A 61 -13.66 5.61 27.29
C HIS A 61 -13.61 6.55 28.51
N CYS A 62 -13.11 7.79 28.34
CA CYS A 62 -12.94 8.74 29.45
C CYS A 62 -13.83 9.98 29.36
N GLY A 63 -14.61 10.13 28.29
CA GLY A 63 -15.49 11.27 28.04
C GLY A 63 -14.78 12.58 27.72
N GLN A 64 -13.45 12.59 27.59
CA GLN A 64 -12.68 13.80 27.31
C GLN A 64 -12.56 14.06 25.81
N SER A 65 -12.78 15.31 25.42
CA SER A 65 -12.61 15.77 24.04
C SER A 65 -11.24 16.40 23.83
N GLY A 66 -10.75 16.33 22.60
CA GLY A 66 -9.53 17.02 22.20
C GLY A 66 -9.41 17.12 20.68
N LYS A 67 -8.53 18.00 20.20
CA LYS A 67 -8.21 18.07 18.77
C LYS A 67 -7.21 16.97 18.39
N TYR A 68 -7.47 16.24 17.32
CA TYR A 68 -6.62 15.17 16.81
C TYR A 68 -6.49 15.27 15.29
N ASN A 69 -5.30 14.97 14.76
CA ASN A 69 -5.13 14.82 13.32
C ASN A 69 -5.74 13.49 12.88
N ILE A 70 -6.87 13.54 12.17
CA ILE A 70 -7.58 12.35 11.71
C ILE A 70 -7.05 11.82 10.36
N GLY A 71 -6.15 12.56 9.71
CA GLY A 71 -5.66 12.24 8.38
C GLY A 71 -6.76 12.38 7.31
N ILE A 72 -6.72 11.49 6.33
CA ILE A 72 -7.79 11.30 5.35
C ILE A 72 -8.97 10.54 5.98
N LEU A 73 -10.16 11.02 5.67
CA LEU A 73 -11.43 10.31 5.84
C LEU A 73 -11.72 9.47 4.60
N ALA A 74 -11.69 8.15 4.72
CA ALA A 74 -12.17 7.26 3.66
C ALA A 74 -13.66 6.95 3.84
N ILE A 75 -14.43 7.00 2.76
CA ILE A 75 -15.87 6.75 2.74
C ILE A 75 -16.21 5.72 1.67
N ASP A 76 -16.75 4.58 2.07
CA ASP A 76 -17.36 3.63 1.15
C ASP A 76 -18.81 4.04 0.85
N ILE A 77 -19.06 4.52 -0.37
CA ILE A 77 -20.39 4.93 -0.84
C ILE A 77 -21.24 3.72 -1.28
N SER A 78 -20.61 2.56 -1.52
CA SER A 78 -21.31 1.36 -1.95
C SER A 78 -22.12 0.72 -0.82
N ASP A 79 -21.70 0.92 0.42
CA ASP A 79 -22.40 0.48 1.64
C ASP A 79 -23.55 1.44 2.00
N LYS A 80 -24.69 1.28 1.32
CA LYS A 80 -25.90 2.11 1.42
C LYS A 80 -26.69 1.94 2.74
N GLY A 81 -26.04 1.82 3.91
CA GLY A 81 -26.82 1.80 5.15
C GLY A 81 -26.18 1.42 6.48
N GLN A 82 -24.85 1.26 6.62
CA GLN A 82 -24.26 0.95 7.94
C GLN A 82 -23.31 2.04 8.45
N ASN A 83 -23.31 2.21 9.78
CA ASN A 83 -22.46 3.12 10.58
C ASN A 83 -20.94 2.92 10.44
N ASN A 84 -20.50 2.00 9.56
CA ASN A 84 -19.11 1.56 9.43
C ASN A 84 -18.46 1.92 8.08
N SER A 85 -19.11 2.75 7.26
CA SER A 85 -18.57 3.17 5.96
C SER A 85 -17.42 4.18 6.03
N GLN A 86 -17.03 4.64 7.23
CA GLN A 86 -16.02 5.68 7.43
C GLN A 86 -14.76 5.14 8.09
N GLN A 87 -13.59 5.43 7.53
CA GLN A 87 -12.29 5.08 8.09
C GLN A 87 -11.37 6.29 8.19
N LEU A 88 -10.51 6.31 9.21
CA LEU A 88 -9.57 7.40 9.49
C LEU A 88 -8.13 6.89 9.41
N THR A 89 -7.34 7.52 8.55
CA THR A 89 -5.93 7.16 8.35
C THR A 89 -4.98 7.72 9.42
N GLY A 90 -5.35 8.83 10.06
CA GLY A 90 -4.54 9.46 11.10
C GLY A 90 -4.36 8.56 12.32
N TYR A 91 -3.14 8.42 12.80
CA TYR A 91 -2.87 7.68 14.03
C TYR A 91 -2.92 8.61 15.24
N PHE A 92 -3.91 8.38 16.11
CA PHE A 92 -4.04 9.11 17.37
C PHE A 92 -4.63 8.25 18.47
N ARG A 93 -4.16 8.49 19.70
CA ARG A 93 -4.68 7.87 20.93
C ARG A 93 -5.20 8.97 21.85
N CYS A 94 -6.11 8.68 22.77
CA CYS A 94 -6.62 9.72 23.67
C CYS A 94 -5.50 10.42 24.45
N LYS A 95 -5.45 11.76 24.42
CA LYS A 95 -4.45 12.57 25.16
C LYS A 95 -4.54 12.42 26.69
N HIS A 96 -5.66 11.88 27.20
CA HIS A 96 -5.96 11.75 28.63
C HIS A 96 -5.75 10.33 29.16
N CYS A 97 -6.29 9.31 28.48
CA CYS A 97 -6.22 7.91 28.94
C CYS A 97 -5.38 7.00 28.03
N ASN A 98 -4.81 7.53 26.94
CA ASN A 98 -3.95 6.82 25.98
C ASN A 98 -4.58 5.56 25.34
N THR A 99 -5.90 5.41 25.40
CA THR A 99 -6.62 4.36 24.67
C THR A 99 -6.58 4.65 23.17
N GLY A 100 -6.52 3.59 22.36
CA GLY A 100 -6.72 3.67 20.90
C GLY A 100 -8.16 4.03 20.55
N GLY A 101 -9.08 3.69 21.46
CA GLY A 101 -10.43 4.22 21.60
C GLY A 101 -11.41 3.90 20.47
N GLN A 102 -12.67 3.67 20.86
CA GLN A 102 -13.79 4.05 19.99
C GLN A 102 -14.05 5.54 20.20
N TRP A 103 -14.27 6.26 19.11
CA TRP A 103 -14.47 7.71 19.14
C TRP A 103 -15.94 8.05 18.90
N GLU A 104 -16.38 9.17 19.44
CA GLU A 104 -17.62 9.81 19.01
C GLU A 104 -17.32 10.57 17.72
N ASP A 105 -18.08 10.28 16.68
CA ASP A 105 -17.98 10.98 15.40
C ASP A 105 -18.51 12.41 15.60
N SER A 106 -17.70 13.40 15.25
CA SER A 106 -18.05 14.80 15.41
C SER A 106 -18.89 15.30 14.24
N SER A 107 -19.71 16.33 14.47
CA SER A 107 -20.44 17.00 13.38
C SER A 107 -19.51 17.51 12.28
N GLU A 108 -18.26 17.86 12.64
CA GLU A 108 -17.20 18.27 11.72
C GLU A 108 -16.85 17.13 10.74
N LEU A 109 -16.74 15.89 11.23
CA LEU A 109 -16.45 14.72 10.41
C LEU A 109 -17.57 14.43 9.40
N TYR A 110 -18.83 14.50 9.86
CA TYR A 110 -19.99 14.33 8.98
C TYR A 110 -20.06 15.43 7.91
N PHE A 111 -19.80 16.68 8.30
CA PHE A 111 -19.78 17.80 7.38
C PHE A 111 -18.71 17.63 6.31
N LEU A 112 -17.49 17.22 6.68
CA LEU A 112 -16.41 16.94 5.72
C LEU A 112 -16.84 15.90 4.68
N GLY A 113 -17.46 14.79 5.10
CA GLY A 113 -17.93 13.76 4.19
C GLY A 113 -19.03 14.25 3.24
N ILE A 114 -20.00 15.02 3.73
CA ILE A 114 -21.05 15.61 2.90
C ILE A 114 -20.48 16.64 1.91
N SER A 115 -19.55 17.49 2.36
CA SER A 115 -18.89 18.47 1.50
C SER A 115 -18.17 17.81 0.32
N ALA A 116 -17.45 16.71 0.56
CA ALA A 116 -16.78 15.96 -0.50
C ALA A 116 -17.76 15.36 -1.53
N LEU A 117 -18.96 14.97 -1.10
CA LEU A 117 -20.00 14.47 -2.02
C LEU A 117 -20.62 15.60 -2.86
N LEU A 118 -20.74 16.80 -2.30
CA LEU A 118 -21.33 17.95 -2.97
C LEU A 118 -20.35 18.71 -3.88
N ALA A 119 -19.04 18.59 -3.61
CA ALA A 119 -17.98 19.25 -4.35
C ALA A 119 -16.82 18.26 -4.66
N PRO A 120 -17.04 17.30 -5.58
CA PRO A 120 -16.05 16.25 -5.87
C PRO A 120 -14.78 16.76 -6.55
N ASP A 121 -14.81 17.96 -7.12
CA ASP A 121 -13.65 18.59 -7.78
C ASP A 121 -12.75 19.37 -6.80
N GLU A 122 -13.18 19.54 -5.54
CA GLU A 122 -12.37 20.18 -4.49
C GLU A 122 -11.37 19.19 -3.89
N ASP A 123 -10.15 19.66 -3.62
CA ASP A 123 -9.08 18.87 -3.01
C ASP A 123 -9.29 18.76 -1.49
N LEU A 124 -10.32 18.00 -1.11
CA LEU A 124 -10.63 17.70 0.29
C LEU A 124 -9.88 16.44 0.74
N PRO A 125 -9.49 16.33 2.03
CA PRO A 125 -8.83 15.14 2.58
C PRO A 125 -9.80 13.97 2.77
N VAL A 126 -10.50 13.59 1.70
CA VAL A 126 -11.50 12.54 1.63
C VAL A 126 -11.14 11.59 0.50
N HIS A 127 -11.17 10.30 0.78
CA HIS A 127 -10.99 9.24 -0.20
C HIS A 127 -12.29 8.46 -0.34
N PHE A 128 -12.78 8.25 -1.57
CA PHE A 128 -13.93 7.39 -1.79
C PHE A 128 -13.47 5.96 -2.08
N GLY A 129 -13.83 5.05 -1.19
CA GLY A 129 -13.38 3.66 -1.21
C GLY A 129 -13.03 3.15 0.18
N GLU A 130 -12.62 1.89 0.22
CA GLU A 130 -12.22 1.19 1.44
C GLU A 130 -10.69 1.12 1.53
N ILE A 131 -10.17 1.39 2.72
CA ILE A 131 -8.76 1.22 3.06
C ILE A 131 -8.59 -0.15 3.72
N GLN A 132 -7.80 -1.01 3.08
CA GLN A 132 -7.53 -2.35 3.56
C GLN A 132 -6.06 -2.50 3.98
N LEU A 133 -5.83 -3.29 5.02
CA LEU A 133 -4.51 -3.81 5.37
C LEU A 133 -4.13 -4.93 4.40
N PHE A 134 -2.87 -5.38 4.49
CA PHE A 134 -2.30 -6.39 3.60
C PHE A 134 -3.06 -7.74 3.58
N ASP A 135 -3.85 -8.03 4.60
CA ASP A 135 -4.65 -9.24 4.75
C ASP A 135 -6.14 -9.04 4.44
N GLY A 136 -6.49 -7.88 3.87
CA GLY A 136 -7.87 -7.52 3.51
C GLY A 136 -8.71 -7.00 4.67
N THR A 137 -8.15 -6.85 5.88
CA THR A 137 -8.89 -6.26 6.99
C THR A 137 -9.01 -4.74 6.86
N SER A 138 -10.17 -4.20 7.23
CA SER A 138 -10.51 -2.78 7.03
C SER A 138 -10.77 -2.08 8.37
N PRO A 139 -9.72 -1.69 9.11
CA PRO A 139 -9.89 -1.04 10.40
C PRO A 139 -10.54 0.33 10.24
N LYS A 140 -11.46 0.68 11.15
CA LYS A 140 -12.06 2.03 11.20
C LYS A 140 -11.02 3.08 11.58
N TYR A 141 -10.17 2.79 12.56
CA TYR A 141 -9.09 3.68 13.00
C TYR A 141 -7.72 3.04 12.80
N ALA A 142 -6.69 3.83 12.50
CA ALA A 142 -5.30 3.34 12.46
C ALA A 142 -4.87 2.63 13.76
N THR A 143 -5.42 3.01 14.91
CA THR A 143 -5.20 2.33 16.20
C THR A 143 -5.80 0.93 16.26
N ASP A 144 -6.92 0.66 15.59
CA ASP A 144 -7.48 -0.69 15.47
C ASP A 144 -6.56 -1.56 14.58
N GLY A 145 -6.03 -0.99 13.50
CA GLY A 145 -5.05 -1.64 12.64
C GLY A 145 -3.74 -1.94 13.38
N GLU A 146 -3.27 -1.02 14.24
CA GLU A 146 -2.14 -1.28 15.13
C GLU A 146 -2.43 -2.46 16.07
N GLU A 147 -3.61 -2.52 16.69
CA GLU A 147 -3.96 -3.63 17.59
C GLU A 147 -4.02 -4.97 16.87
N HIS A 148 -4.55 -4.98 15.65
CA HIS A 148 -4.56 -6.16 14.79
C HIS A 148 -3.14 -6.62 14.44
N LEU A 149 -2.28 -5.73 13.96
CA LEU A 149 -0.90 -6.05 13.63
C LEU A 149 -0.09 -6.51 14.85
N LEU A 150 -0.27 -5.88 16.01
CA LEU A 150 0.39 -6.31 17.25
C LEU A 150 -0.06 -7.71 17.70
N ARG A 151 -1.31 -8.10 17.42
CA ARG A 151 -1.79 -9.47 17.66
C ARG A 151 -1.15 -10.46 16.69
N LEU A 152 -1.02 -10.10 15.42
CA LEU A 152 -0.31 -10.95 14.45
C LEU A 152 1.16 -11.11 14.83
N ILE A 153 1.82 -10.02 15.24
CA ILE A 153 3.20 -10.03 15.73
C ILE A 153 3.33 -10.90 16.98
N SER A 154 2.37 -10.89 17.91
CA SER A 154 2.46 -11.76 19.09
C SER A 154 2.36 -13.25 18.74
N THR A 155 1.67 -13.60 17.65
CA THR A 155 1.64 -14.99 17.14
C THR A 155 2.85 -15.35 16.28
N SER A 156 3.47 -14.36 15.62
CA SER A 156 4.60 -14.53 14.70
C SER A 156 5.72 -13.51 15.00
N PRO A 157 6.38 -13.60 16.17
CA PRO A 157 7.24 -12.53 16.69
C PRO A 157 8.52 -12.29 15.88
N LYS A 158 8.89 -13.23 15.01
CA LYS A 158 10.07 -13.14 14.13
C LYS A 158 9.76 -12.65 12.72
N SER A 159 8.53 -12.23 12.44
CA SER A 159 8.15 -11.77 11.10
C SER A 159 8.55 -10.32 10.88
N GLY A 160 9.68 -10.08 10.19
CA GLY A 160 10.07 -8.74 9.73
C GLY A 160 8.96 -8.08 8.91
N PHE A 161 8.34 -8.83 8.00
CA PHE A 161 7.19 -8.40 7.21
C PHE A 161 6.06 -7.75 8.03
N LEU A 162 5.64 -8.34 9.16
CA LEU A 162 4.59 -7.74 9.99
C LEU A 162 5.02 -6.42 10.63
N TRP A 163 6.30 -6.31 11.02
CA TRP A 163 6.87 -5.06 11.50
C TRP A 163 6.97 -4.00 10.39
N ASN A 164 7.27 -4.40 9.15
CA ASN A 164 7.15 -3.52 7.98
C ASN A 164 5.72 -2.99 7.81
N LYS A 165 4.71 -3.85 7.87
CA LYS A 165 3.30 -3.42 7.75
C LYS A 165 2.89 -2.48 8.87
N LEU A 166 3.37 -2.70 10.09
CA LEU A 166 3.15 -1.80 11.21
C LEU A 166 3.83 -0.44 10.99
N GLY A 167 5.05 -0.43 10.46
CA GLY A 167 5.73 0.81 10.08
C GLY A 167 4.98 1.60 9.01
N ASN A 168 4.45 0.93 7.99
CA ASN A 168 3.65 1.58 6.94
C ASN A 168 2.37 2.20 7.52
N LEU A 169 1.66 1.48 8.40
CA LEU A 169 0.50 2.02 9.11
C LEU A 169 0.84 3.30 9.88
N TYR A 170 1.97 3.33 10.58
CA TYR A 170 2.42 4.53 11.29
C TYR A 170 2.81 5.68 10.37
N LEU A 171 3.46 5.41 9.22
CA LEU A 171 3.76 6.45 8.23
C LEU A 171 2.49 7.09 7.67
N THR A 172 1.53 6.26 7.23
CA THR A 172 0.21 6.73 6.77
C THR A 172 -0.49 7.54 7.87
N GLY A 173 -0.37 7.10 9.12
CA GLY A 173 -0.85 7.81 10.30
C GLY A 173 -0.07 9.05 10.72
N SER A 174 0.91 9.51 9.93
CA SER A 174 1.76 10.67 10.20
C SER A 174 2.56 10.57 11.52
N ARG A 175 3.05 9.37 11.85
CA ARG A 175 3.88 9.06 13.03
C ARG A 175 5.23 8.47 12.64
N PRO A 176 6.12 9.26 12.00
CA PRO A 176 7.40 8.78 11.50
C PRO A 176 8.32 8.21 12.60
N GLU A 177 8.20 8.67 13.84
CA GLU A 177 8.97 8.15 14.96
C GLU A 177 8.56 6.73 15.37
N LEU A 178 7.27 6.40 15.28
CA LEU A 178 6.77 5.04 15.52
C LEU A 178 7.10 4.14 14.32
N ALA A 179 6.96 4.69 13.11
CA ALA A 179 7.31 4.00 11.88
C ALA A 179 8.78 3.60 11.85
N MET A 180 9.69 4.53 12.18
CA MET A 180 11.13 4.26 12.26
C MET A 180 11.43 3.10 13.21
N ALA A 181 10.86 3.12 14.42
CA ALA A 181 11.07 2.03 15.38
C ALA A 181 10.59 0.67 14.85
N ALA A 182 9.44 0.64 14.17
CA ALA A 182 8.91 -0.58 13.57
C ALA A 182 9.76 -1.07 12.38
N PHE A 183 10.22 -0.17 11.51
CA PHE A 183 11.09 -0.56 10.40
C PHE A 183 12.47 -1.02 10.87
N GLU A 184 13.06 -0.38 11.89
CA GLU A 184 14.30 -0.84 12.50
C GLU A 184 14.14 -2.24 13.10
N LYS A 185 12.99 -2.51 13.75
CA LYS A 185 12.69 -3.86 14.24
C LYS A 185 12.50 -4.88 13.11
N SER A 186 11.92 -4.44 12.00
CA SER A 186 11.76 -5.27 10.80
C SER A 186 13.11 -5.76 10.29
N ILE A 187 14.08 -4.86 10.09
CA ILE A 187 15.41 -5.21 9.58
C ILE A 187 16.31 -5.92 10.61
N GLU A 188 16.02 -5.77 11.90
CA GLU A 188 16.65 -6.59 12.94
C GLU A 188 16.27 -8.07 12.79
N LEU A 189 15.01 -8.34 12.43
CA LEU A 189 14.46 -9.70 12.30
C LEU A 189 14.70 -10.30 10.91
N ASP A 190 14.61 -9.48 9.87
CA ASP A 190 14.92 -9.82 8.49
C ASP A 190 15.83 -8.74 7.89
N PRO A 191 17.16 -8.94 7.94
CA PRO A 191 18.13 -7.99 7.39
C PRO A 191 17.93 -7.68 5.91
N ASN A 192 17.28 -8.54 5.14
CA ASN A 192 17.06 -8.37 3.71
C ASN A 192 15.67 -7.82 3.38
N GLN A 193 14.90 -7.33 4.36
CA GLN A 193 13.55 -6.80 4.14
C GLN A 193 13.58 -5.47 3.34
N ILE A 194 13.51 -5.58 2.02
CA ILE A 194 13.73 -4.47 1.07
C ILE A 194 12.81 -3.27 1.31
N GLU A 195 11.53 -3.49 1.54
CA GLU A 195 10.53 -2.44 1.77
C GLU A 195 10.86 -1.64 3.03
N SER A 196 11.40 -2.29 4.07
CA SER A 196 11.81 -1.59 5.29
C SER A 196 13.07 -0.78 5.07
N HIS A 197 14.04 -1.29 4.31
CA HIS A 197 15.22 -0.52 3.92
C HIS A 197 14.84 0.73 3.12
N LEU A 198 13.92 0.62 2.16
CA LEU A 198 13.41 1.75 1.39
C LEU A 198 12.69 2.78 2.28
N SER A 199 11.80 2.34 3.17
CA SER A 199 11.08 3.25 4.07
C SER A 199 12.01 3.95 5.06
N ILE A 200 13.02 3.26 5.60
CA ILE A 200 14.05 3.88 6.46
C ILE A 200 14.84 4.91 5.66
N ALA A 201 15.29 4.58 4.45
CA ALA A 201 16.03 5.50 3.60
C ALA A 201 15.23 6.77 3.29
N ASN A 202 13.94 6.64 2.97
CA ASN A 202 13.07 7.79 2.70
C ASN A 202 12.88 8.70 3.93
N LEU A 203 12.76 8.12 5.13
CA LEU A 203 12.72 8.89 6.37
C LEU A 203 14.05 9.61 6.64
N LEU A 204 15.17 8.96 6.38
CA LEU A 204 16.51 9.54 6.54
C LEU A 204 16.76 10.66 5.51
N MET A 205 16.29 10.49 4.27
CA MET A 205 16.29 11.53 3.24
C MET A 205 15.52 12.77 3.68
N SER A 206 14.36 12.58 4.32
CA SER A 206 13.53 13.69 4.82
C SER A 206 14.25 14.53 5.90
N ILE A 207 15.17 13.92 6.65
CA ILE A 207 16.02 14.62 7.62
C ILE A 207 17.42 14.94 7.09
N ARG A 208 17.68 14.69 5.80
CA ARG A 208 18.93 14.90 5.07
C ARG A 208 20.13 14.13 5.63
N ASP A 209 19.87 12.97 6.24
CA ASP A 209 20.91 12.02 6.62
C ASP A 209 21.27 11.13 5.42
N TYR A 210 21.92 11.74 4.42
CA TYR A 210 22.24 11.09 3.15
C TYR A 210 23.17 9.90 3.30
N GLN A 211 24.04 9.90 4.32
CA GLN A 211 24.98 8.81 4.56
C GLN A 211 24.24 7.52 4.92
N GLN A 212 23.36 7.61 5.92
CA GLN A 212 22.60 6.46 6.37
C GLN A 212 21.51 6.08 5.36
N ALA A 213 20.91 7.05 4.67
CA ALA A 213 19.97 6.77 3.58
C ALA A 213 20.62 5.91 2.48
N ILE A 214 21.78 6.34 1.96
CA ILE A 214 22.52 5.60 0.91
C ILE A 214 22.94 4.22 1.40
N HIS A 215 23.33 4.08 2.67
CA HIS A 215 23.64 2.77 3.24
C HIS A 215 22.46 1.79 3.13
N HIS A 216 21.24 2.21 3.50
CA HIS A 216 20.06 1.35 3.38
C HIS A 216 19.66 1.09 1.93
N LEU A 217 19.80 2.07 1.04
CA LEU A 217 19.52 1.92 -0.40
C LEU A 217 20.50 0.94 -1.06
N HIS A 218 21.79 1.00 -0.72
CA HIS A 218 22.78 0.03 -1.19
C HIS A 218 22.46 -1.38 -0.72
N HIS A 219 22.09 -1.55 0.55
CA HIS A 219 21.72 -2.85 1.09
C HIS A 219 20.53 -3.47 0.34
N MET A 220 19.52 -2.66 0.04
CA MET A 220 18.36 -3.06 -0.76
C MET A 220 18.77 -3.51 -2.18
N MET A 221 19.64 -2.77 -2.86
CA MET A 221 20.15 -3.15 -4.19
C MET A 221 20.90 -4.48 -4.14
N ILE A 222 21.75 -4.67 -3.13
CA ILE A 222 22.56 -5.89 -2.96
C ILE A 222 21.67 -7.11 -2.66
N ALA A 223 20.67 -6.96 -1.79
CA ALA A 223 19.81 -8.06 -1.34
C ALA A 223 18.78 -8.51 -2.39
N ALA A 224 18.49 -7.69 -3.40
CA ALA A 224 17.39 -7.86 -4.35
C ALA A 224 17.32 -9.23 -5.02
N HIS A 225 18.44 -9.76 -5.50
CA HIS A 225 18.49 -11.06 -6.16
C HIS A 225 18.03 -12.24 -5.29
N THR A 226 18.11 -12.11 -3.96
CA THR A 226 17.66 -13.15 -3.00
C THR A 226 16.31 -12.86 -2.37
N TYR A 227 15.76 -11.67 -2.56
CA TYR A 227 14.55 -11.25 -1.89
C TYR A 227 13.33 -11.79 -2.63
N THR A 228 12.73 -12.87 -2.15
CA THR A 228 11.59 -13.57 -2.81
C THR A 228 10.24 -13.30 -2.16
N CYS A 229 10.15 -12.40 -1.18
CA CYS A 229 8.90 -12.16 -0.45
C CYS A 229 7.88 -11.34 -1.25
N VAL A 230 8.26 -10.84 -2.44
CA VAL A 230 7.37 -10.14 -3.37
C VAL A 230 7.60 -10.58 -4.82
N GLU A 231 6.56 -10.43 -5.63
CA GLU A 231 6.59 -10.63 -7.08
C GLU A 231 7.68 -9.80 -7.77
N ALA A 232 8.30 -10.32 -8.83
CA ALA A 232 9.38 -9.63 -9.53
C ALA A 232 8.98 -8.26 -10.07
N THR A 233 7.73 -8.10 -10.50
CA THR A 233 7.21 -6.81 -10.98
C THR A 233 7.24 -5.76 -9.89
N TYR A 234 6.77 -6.10 -8.69
CA TYR A 234 6.80 -5.20 -7.54
C TYR A 234 8.22 -4.98 -7.02
N LEU A 235 9.08 -6.00 -7.03
CA LEU A 235 10.49 -5.84 -6.69
C LEU A 235 11.18 -4.82 -7.63
N ARG A 236 10.91 -4.89 -8.94
CA ARG A 236 11.46 -3.93 -9.90
C ARG A 236 11.03 -2.51 -9.57
N GLU A 237 9.74 -2.29 -9.29
CA GLU A 237 9.24 -0.96 -8.89
C GLU A 237 9.95 -0.45 -7.63
N LEU A 238 10.01 -1.27 -6.58
CA LEU A 238 10.68 -0.92 -5.34
C LEU A 238 12.14 -0.52 -5.61
N LEU A 239 12.87 -1.35 -6.36
CA LEU A 239 14.26 -1.09 -6.71
C LEU A 239 14.44 0.18 -7.52
N SER A 240 13.60 0.43 -8.51
CA SER A 240 13.68 1.65 -9.30
C SER A 240 13.47 2.90 -8.45
N HIS A 241 12.49 2.87 -7.52
CA HIS A 241 12.32 3.93 -6.51
C HIS A 241 13.55 4.07 -5.61
N GLY A 242 14.10 2.98 -5.08
CA GLY A 242 15.29 3.02 -4.22
C GLY A 242 16.53 3.56 -4.95
N ILE A 243 16.76 3.13 -6.19
CA ILE A 243 17.89 3.60 -7.00
C ILE A 243 17.70 5.08 -7.32
N CYS A 244 16.52 5.51 -7.77
CA CYS A 244 16.22 6.92 -8.00
C CYS A 244 16.49 7.77 -6.75
N THR A 245 15.98 7.35 -5.58
CA THR A 245 16.26 8.02 -4.30
C THR A 245 17.75 8.08 -3.99
N SER A 246 18.53 7.05 -4.35
CA SER A 246 19.97 7.01 -4.12
C SER A 246 20.72 8.02 -4.99
N PHE A 247 20.32 8.19 -6.26
CA PHE A 247 20.85 9.22 -7.15
C PHE A 247 20.51 10.63 -6.66
N ILE A 248 19.29 10.84 -6.17
CA ILE A 248 18.88 12.10 -5.53
C ILE A 248 19.76 12.38 -4.30
N ALA A 249 19.92 11.38 -3.41
CA ALA A 249 20.75 11.49 -2.21
C ALA A 249 22.21 11.84 -2.54
N ALA A 250 22.79 11.18 -3.54
CA ALA A 250 24.15 11.45 -4.00
C ALA A 250 24.27 12.90 -4.49
N THR A 251 23.33 13.35 -5.32
CA THR A 251 23.31 14.71 -5.87
C THR A 251 23.16 15.77 -4.77
N GLU A 252 22.20 15.59 -3.85
CA GLU A 252 21.98 16.52 -2.74
C GLU A 252 23.15 16.55 -1.75
N SER A 253 23.85 15.43 -1.59
CA SER A 253 25.10 15.35 -0.81
C SER A 253 26.32 15.93 -1.53
N LYS A 254 26.15 16.52 -2.72
CA LYS A 254 27.22 17.00 -3.61
C LYS A 254 28.21 15.89 -3.99
N ASN A 255 27.69 14.71 -4.29
CA ASN A 255 28.43 13.50 -4.64
C ASN A 255 29.44 13.06 -3.58
N LYS A 256 29.17 13.38 -2.31
CA LYS A 256 30.00 12.91 -1.18
C LYS A 256 29.91 11.39 -1.01
N TYR A 257 28.75 10.82 -1.31
CA TYR A 257 28.47 9.40 -1.21
C TYR A 257 28.03 8.86 -2.58
N PRO A 258 28.51 7.68 -3.00
CA PRO A 258 28.19 7.14 -4.31
C PRO A 258 26.73 6.65 -4.37
N ALA A 259 26.05 6.95 -5.48
CA ALA A 259 24.65 6.55 -5.69
C ALA A 259 24.48 5.02 -5.80
N LEU A 260 25.49 4.32 -6.31
CA LEU A 260 25.49 2.86 -6.43
C LEU A 260 26.47 2.22 -5.45
N PRO A 261 26.24 0.96 -5.04
CA PRO A 261 27.20 0.20 -4.25
C PRO A 261 28.56 0.12 -4.95
N THR A 262 29.63 0.17 -4.19
CA THR A 262 30.99 -0.05 -4.71
C THR A 262 31.19 -1.52 -5.07
N GLN A 263 32.12 -1.80 -5.99
CA GLN A 263 32.48 -3.18 -6.35
C GLN A 263 32.93 -4.00 -5.12
N GLN A 264 33.61 -3.35 -4.16
CA GLN A 264 34.00 -3.99 -2.90
C GLN A 264 32.78 -4.43 -2.06
N GLN A 265 31.72 -3.61 -2.00
CA GLN A 265 30.49 -3.97 -1.28
C GLN A 265 29.76 -5.12 -1.98
N LEU A 266 29.72 -5.11 -3.32
CA LEU A 266 29.12 -6.20 -4.11
C LEU A 266 29.86 -7.52 -3.88
N ILE A 267 31.19 -7.52 -3.99
CA ILE A 267 32.02 -8.70 -3.74
C ILE A 267 31.86 -9.20 -2.30
N ALA A 268 31.87 -8.29 -1.32
CA ALA A 268 31.70 -8.66 0.09
C ALA A 268 30.33 -9.31 0.37
N ALA A 269 29.32 -8.96 -0.41
CA ALA A 269 27.99 -9.56 -0.35
C ALA A 269 27.85 -10.82 -1.22
N GLY A 270 28.92 -11.27 -1.88
CA GLY A 270 28.90 -12.45 -2.77
C GLY A 270 28.20 -12.20 -4.11
N SER A 271 27.96 -10.94 -4.48
CA SER A 271 27.37 -10.60 -5.78
C SER A 271 28.39 -10.78 -6.91
N THR A 272 27.92 -11.31 -8.04
CA THR A 272 28.70 -11.44 -9.27
C THR A 272 28.56 -10.23 -10.20
N ILE A 273 27.75 -9.23 -9.79
CA ILE A 273 27.57 -7.99 -10.56
C ILE A 273 28.92 -7.26 -10.63
N ASP A 274 29.29 -6.87 -11.84
CA ASP A 274 30.46 -6.05 -12.09
C ASP A 274 30.04 -4.75 -12.78
N LEU A 275 29.85 -3.69 -11.99
CA LEU A 275 29.39 -2.40 -12.49
C LEU A 275 30.39 -1.74 -13.46
N GLU A 276 31.67 -2.13 -13.41
CA GLU A 276 32.73 -1.58 -14.26
C GLU A 276 32.75 -2.25 -15.64
N SER A 277 32.53 -3.58 -15.71
CA SER A 277 32.45 -4.31 -16.99
C SER A 277 31.06 -4.31 -17.62
N GLU A 278 29.99 -4.19 -16.82
CA GLU A 278 28.62 -4.00 -17.31
C GLU A 278 28.43 -2.66 -18.03
N GLY A 279 29.37 -1.72 -17.88
CA GLY A 279 29.47 -0.51 -18.66
C GLY A 279 28.12 0.19 -18.79
N LEU A 280 27.62 0.74 -17.67
CA LEU A 280 26.32 1.44 -17.64
C LEU A 280 26.18 2.27 -18.91
N PRO A 281 25.20 1.97 -19.78
CA PRO A 281 25.26 2.46 -21.13
C PRO A 281 25.35 3.98 -21.12
N ALA A 282 26.23 4.55 -21.95
CA ALA A 282 26.38 6.00 -22.06
C ALA A 282 25.07 6.72 -22.47
N TRP A 283 24.06 5.97 -22.92
CA TRP A 283 22.71 6.42 -23.28
C TRP A 283 21.66 6.23 -22.17
N LEU A 284 22.03 5.74 -20.98
CA LEU A 284 21.08 5.58 -19.88
C LEU A 284 20.65 6.97 -19.37
N GLU A 285 19.63 7.54 -20.02
CA GLU A 285 18.98 8.78 -19.63
C GLU A 285 18.09 8.49 -18.42
N LEU A 286 18.68 8.61 -17.24
CA LEU A 286 17.96 8.51 -15.98
C LEU A 286 17.20 9.80 -15.71
N SER A 287 15.90 9.68 -15.49
CA SER A 287 15.03 10.78 -15.13
C SER A 287 14.34 10.48 -13.81
N SER A 288 14.51 11.37 -12.83
CA SER A 288 13.75 11.31 -11.58
C SER A 288 12.25 11.50 -11.77
N GLU A 289 11.82 12.03 -12.92
CA GLU A 289 10.40 12.21 -13.27
C GLU A 289 9.80 10.96 -13.91
N ASP A 290 10.63 10.09 -14.50
CA ASP A 290 10.21 8.84 -15.11
C ASP A 290 10.93 7.66 -14.44
N ILE A 291 10.24 7.03 -13.50
CA ILE A 291 10.81 5.92 -12.74
C ILE A 291 11.17 4.71 -13.61
N THR A 292 10.54 4.57 -14.78
CA THR A 292 10.80 3.46 -15.70
C THR A 292 12.20 3.54 -16.33
N SER A 293 12.79 4.74 -16.37
CA SER A 293 14.20 4.92 -16.77
C SER A 293 15.18 4.13 -15.89
N PHE A 294 14.80 3.80 -14.65
CA PHE A 294 15.61 3.00 -13.73
C PHE A 294 15.34 1.49 -13.81
N TYR A 295 14.44 1.01 -14.67
CA TYR A 295 14.12 -0.42 -14.75
C TYR A 295 15.33 -1.27 -15.12
N SER A 296 16.15 -0.83 -16.08
CA SER A 296 17.35 -1.58 -16.49
C SER A 296 18.34 -1.76 -15.33
N LEU A 297 18.51 -0.73 -14.49
CA LEU A 297 19.35 -0.81 -13.29
C LEU A 297 18.73 -1.72 -12.23
N ALA A 298 17.42 -1.62 -12.01
CA ALA A 298 16.72 -2.50 -11.08
C ALA A 298 16.86 -3.97 -11.50
N GLU A 299 16.63 -4.27 -12.78
CA GLU A 299 16.74 -5.62 -13.34
C GLU A 299 18.18 -6.18 -13.23
N LEU A 300 19.20 -5.34 -13.36
CA LEU A 300 20.60 -5.74 -13.11
C LEU A 300 20.77 -6.24 -11.66
N PHE A 301 20.25 -5.51 -10.67
CA PHE A 301 20.33 -5.91 -9.26
C PHE A 301 19.41 -7.09 -8.90
N MET A 302 18.32 -7.28 -9.63
CA MET A 302 17.43 -8.44 -9.49
C MET A 302 18.08 -9.75 -9.93
N GLY A 303 19.07 -9.70 -10.84
CA GLY A 303 19.74 -10.91 -11.35
C GLY A 303 18.74 -11.86 -12.03
N GLU A 304 18.77 -13.15 -11.66
CA GLU A 304 17.87 -14.16 -12.25
C GLU A 304 16.38 -13.83 -12.06
N ARG A 305 16.02 -13.10 -11.00
CA ARG A 305 14.63 -12.66 -10.78
C ARG A 305 14.09 -11.77 -11.89
N ALA A 306 14.94 -11.10 -12.65
CA ALA A 306 14.51 -10.33 -13.82
C ALA A 306 13.95 -11.23 -14.94
N LEU A 307 14.25 -12.54 -14.95
CA LEU A 307 13.71 -13.49 -15.92
C LEU A 307 12.22 -13.77 -15.69
N GLU A 308 11.74 -13.72 -14.44
CA GLU A 308 10.33 -13.86 -14.06
C GLU A 308 9.43 -12.83 -14.80
N LEU A 309 9.99 -11.65 -15.10
CA LEU A 309 9.30 -10.58 -15.82
C LEU A 309 8.99 -10.95 -17.28
N LYS A 310 9.88 -11.73 -17.91
CA LYS A 310 9.74 -12.16 -19.31
C LYS A 310 8.75 -13.31 -19.44
N GLU A 311 8.69 -14.20 -18.44
CA GLU A 311 7.71 -15.29 -18.38
C GLU A 311 6.28 -14.75 -18.24
N THR A 312 6.10 -13.69 -17.43
CA THR A 312 4.81 -12.99 -17.28
C THR A 312 4.29 -12.40 -18.61
N ILE A 313 5.19 -12.01 -19.52
CA ILE A 313 4.85 -11.49 -20.87
C ILE A 313 4.49 -12.64 -21.83
N GLN A 314 5.08 -13.83 -21.67
CA GLN A 314 4.76 -15.00 -22.48
C GLN A 314 3.42 -15.64 -22.08
N GLU A 315 3.04 -15.58 -20.81
CA GLU A 315 1.70 -15.96 -20.34
C GLU A 315 0.63 -14.92 -20.67
N LYS A 316 1.01 -13.64 -20.80
CA LYS A 316 0.19 -12.58 -21.40
C LYS A 316 0.40 -12.45 -22.92
N LYS A 317 0.35 -13.56 -23.65
CA LYS A 317 -0.04 -13.47 -25.07
C LYS A 317 -1.36 -12.69 -25.13
N PRO A 318 -1.50 -11.68 -26.00
CA PRO A 318 -2.76 -10.96 -26.10
C PRO A 318 -3.85 -12.00 -26.34
N GLN A 319 -4.83 -12.08 -25.43
CA GLN A 319 -6.08 -12.76 -25.75
C GLN A 319 -6.51 -12.21 -27.09
N GLN A 320 -6.51 -13.09 -28.09
CA GLN A 320 -6.99 -12.81 -29.43
C GLN A 320 -8.29 -12.04 -29.24
N LYS A 321 -8.35 -10.75 -29.66
CA LYS A 321 -9.52 -9.88 -29.44
C LYS A 321 -10.76 -10.72 -29.69
N SER A 322 -11.48 -11.08 -28.63
CA SER A 322 -12.65 -11.94 -28.78
C SER A 322 -13.59 -11.22 -29.73
N THR A 323 -13.99 -11.89 -30.80
CA THR A 323 -14.87 -11.28 -31.79
C THR A 323 -16.13 -10.79 -31.08
N LYS A 324 -16.79 -9.76 -31.61
CA LYS A 324 -18.05 -9.25 -31.03
C LYS A 324 -19.10 -10.33 -30.80
N SER A 325 -19.03 -11.44 -31.56
CA SER A 325 -19.90 -12.61 -31.39
C SER A 325 -19.48 -13.50 -30.23
N GLN A 326 -18.17 -13.70 -30.00
CA GLN A 326 -17.64 -14.45 -28.86
C GLN A 326 -17.87 -13.73 -27.53
N GLN A 327 -17.90 -12.39 -27.51
CA GLN A 327 -18.25 -11.60 -26.32
C GLN A 327 -19.69 -11.87 -25.87
N VAL A 328 -20.62 -11.88 -26.84
CA VAL A 328 -22.03 -12.21 -26.58
C VAL A 328 -22.18 -13.66 -26.11
N GLN A 329 -21.46 -14.59 -26.75
CA GLN A 329 -21.47 -15.99 -26.37
C GLN A 329 -20.99 -16.21 -24.93
N ALA A 330 -19.85 -15.61 -24.57
CA ALA A 330 -19.27 -15.71 -23.23
C ALA A 330 -20.19 -15.14 -22.15
N PHE A 331 -20.86 -14.01 -22.43
CA PHE A 331 -21.86 -13.46 -21.52
C PHE A 331 -23.00 -14.45 -21.29
N ILE A 332 -23.56 -15.04 -22.36
CA ILE A 332 -24.65 -16.01 -22.29
C ILE A 332 -24.21 -17.29 -21.57
N ASP A 333 -22.99 -17.77 -21.82
CA ASP A 333 -22.47 -18.98 -21.19
C ASP A 333 -22.30 -18.84 -19.68
N ALA A 334 -22.03 -17.63 -19.20
CA ALA A 334 -21.92 -17.31 -17.78
C ALA A 334 -23.28 -17.11 -17.08
N GLN A 335 -24.39 -16.99 -17.81
CA GLN A 335 -25.70 -16.79 -17.20
C GLN A 335 -26.27 -18.08 -16.62
N GLN A 336 -26.62 -18.05 -15.33
CA GLN A 336 -27.35 -19.12 -14.64
C GLN A 336 -28.86 -18.82 -14.50
N SER A 337 -29.28 -17.60 -14.78
CA SER A 337 -30.67 -17.12 -14.69
C SER A 337 -31.22 -16.66 -16.04
N LEU A 338 -32.50 -16.28 -16.07
CA LEU A 338 -33.10 -15.65 -17.25
C LEU A 338 -32.36 -14.35 -17.59
N PHE A 339 -32.13 -14.13 -18.87
CA PHE A 339 -31.50 -12.91 -19.38
C PHE A 339 -32.28 -12.35 -20.57
N THR A 340 -32.12 -11.06 -20.82
CA THR A 340 -32.75 -10.32 -21.91
C THR A 340 -31.70 -9.76 -22.88
N LYS A 341 -32.17 -9.23 -24.00
CA LYS A 341 -31.32 -8.59 -25.00
C LYS A 341 -30.72 -7.29 -24.44
N ALA A 342 -31.44 -6.60 -23.56
CA ALA A 342 -30.94 -5.41 -22.89
C ALA A 342 -29.77 -5.75 -21.95
N ASP A 343 -29.82 -6.88 -21.26
CA ASP A 343 -28.73 -7.34 -20.38
C ASP A 343 -27.44 -7.59 -21.18
N ILE A 344 -27.57 -8.23 -22.35
CA ILE A 344 -26.44 -8.43 -23.28
C ILE A 344 -25.90 -7.09 -23.78
N GLN A 345 -26.78 -6.14 -24.14
CA GLN A 345 -26.37 -4.82 -24.62
C GLN A 345 -25.64 -4.00 -23.54
N ASN A 346 -26.09 -4.09 -22.29
CA ASN A 346 -25.45 -3.43 -21.15
C ASN A 346 -24.09 -4.04 -20.83
N ALA A 347 -23.97 -5.38 -20.89
CA ALA A 347 -22.71 -6.08 -20.65
C ALA A 347 -21.72 -5.97 -21.82
N CYS A 348 -22.20 -5.74 -23.03
CA CYS A 348 -21.39 -5.65 -24.25
C CYS A 348 -21.72 -4.38 -25.07
N PRO A 349 -21.44 -3.16 -24.55
CA PRO A 349 -21.89 -1.89 -25.15
C PRO A 349 -21.25 -1.59 -26.52
N ASN A 350 -20.15 -2.26 -26.84
CA ASN A 350 -19.42 -2.17 -28.11
C ASN A 350 -19.96 -3.12 -29.21
N VAL A 351 -20.95 -3.98 -28.89
CA VAL A 351 -21.55 -4.94 -29.82
C VAL A 351 -22.87 -4.41 -30.37
N SER A 352 -23.05 -4.47 -31.70
CA SER A 352 -24.26 -3.99 -32.33
C SER A 352 -25.47 -4.86 -31.99
N ALA A 353 -26.67 -4.26 -31.89
CA ALA A 353 -27.91 -5.00 -31.67
C ALA A 353 -28.19 -6.07 -32.74
N ALA A 354 -27.71 -5.85 -33.98
CA ALA A 354 -27.80 -6.82 -35.06
C ALA A 354 -26.92 -8.06 -34.81
N THR A 355 -25.69 -7.85 -34.32
CA THR A 355 -24.77 -8.92 -33.94
C THR A 355 -25.30 -9.75 -32.78
N ILE A 356 -25.85 -9.11 -31.74
CA ILE A 356 -26.49 -9.80 -30.60
C ILE A 356 -27.64 -10.67 -31.09
N THR A 357 -28.52 -10.12 -31.94
CA THR A 357 -29.66 -10.85 -32.48
C THR A 357 -29.23 -12.06 -33.31
N ARG A 358 -28.16 -11.91 -34.10
CA ARG A 358 -27.59 -13.00 -34.90
C ARG A 358 -27.11 -14.16 -34.02
N VAL A 359 -26.32 -13.87 -32.99
CA VAL A 359 -25.76 -14.88 -32.08
C VAL A 359 -26.86 -15.58 -31.27
N VAL A 360 -27.81 -14.83 -30.72
CA VAL A 360 -28.94 -15.39 -29.95
C VAL A 360 -29.80 -16.31 -30.84
N ASN A 361 -30.06 -15.94 -32.10
CA ASN A 361 -30.80 -16.78 -33.04
C ASN A 361 -30.03 -18.06 -33.42
N GLU A 362 -28.71 -17.95 -33.59
CA GLU A 362 -27.83 -19.08 -33.90
C GLU A 362 -27.81 -20.09 -32.74
N LEU A 363 -27.66 -19.61 -31.50
CA LEU A 363 -27.72 -20.45 -30.31
C LEU A 363 -29.08 -21.11 -30.08
N ARG A 364 -30.16 -20.39 -30.36
CA ARG A 364 -31.52 -20.95 -30.31
C ARG A 364 -31.70 -22.05 -31.36
N LYS A 365 -31.17 -21.86 -32.57
CA LYS A 365 -31.24 -22.86 -33.65
C LYS A 365 -30.47 -24.13 -33.29
N ASN A 366 -29.40 -23.99 -32.50
CA ASN A 366 -28.58 -25.09 -32.01
C ASN A 366 -29.06 -25.64 -30.65
N ASP A 367 -30.27 -25.30 -30.21
CA ASP A 367 -30.89 -25.77 -28.94
C ASP A 367 -30.09 -25.43 -27.65
N VAL A 368 -29.13 -24.49 -27.69
CA VAL A 368 -28.32 -24.09 -26.52
C VAL A 368 -29.12 -23.22 -25.54
N ILE A 369 -30.03 -22.41 -26.07
CA ILE A 369 -30.89 -21.52 -25.29
C ILE A 369 -32.34 -21.65 -25.74
N GLU A 370 -33.27 -21.45 -24.82
CA GLU A 370 -34.70 -21.46 -25.10
C GLU A 370 -35.39 -20.17 -24.68
N MET A 371 -36.49 -19.86 -25.38
CA MET A 371 -37.24 -18.63 -25.18
C MET A 371 -38.36 -18.90 -24.17
N VAL A 372 -38.43 -18.07 -23.13
CA VAL A 372 -39.37 -18.25 -22.00
C VAL A 372 -40.57 -17.30 -22.09
N GLY A 373 -40.61 -16.38 -23.06
CA GLY A 373 -41.77 -15.50 -23.32
C GLY A 373 -41.66 -14.74 -24.66
N HIS A 374 -42.76 -14.13 -25.13
CA HIS A 374 -42.80 -13.38 -26.41
C HIS A 374 -43.02 -11.87 -26.16
N GLY A 375 -42.29 -11.01 -26.87
CA GLY A 375 -42.54 -9.55 -26.89
C GLY A 375 -41.29 -8.68 -26.75
N ARG A 376 -41.46 -7.39 -26.42
CA ARG A 376 -40.35 -6.41 -26.33
C ARG A 376 -39.33 -6.73 -25.24
N ASN A 377 -39.73 -7.49 -24.21
CA ASN A 377 -38.88 -8.00 -23.13
C ASN A 377 -38.76 -9.53 -23.21
N THR A 378 -38.47 -10.05 -24.40
CA THR A 378 -38.21 -11.48 -24.57
C THR A 378 -37.09 -11.91 -23.62
N GLN A 379 -37.35 -12.98 -22.86
CA GLN A 379 -36.39 -13.59 -21.93
C GLN A 379 -35.93 -14.93 -22.49
N TRP A 380 -34.65 -15.21 -22.30
CA TRP A 380 -34.01 -16.46 -22.68
C TRP A 380 -33.42 -17.14 -21.45
N ARG A 381 -33.39 -18.48 -21.49
CA ARG A 381 -32.70 -19.32 -20.53
C ARG A 381 -31.74 -20.23 -21.27
N LYS A 382 -30.56 -20.50 -20.69
CA LYS A 382 -29.69 -21.58 -21.16
C LYS A 382 -30.36 -22.92 -20.88
N ARG A 383 -30.38 -23.84 -21.85
CA ARG A 383 -30.79 -25.21 -21.55
C ARG A 383 -29.68 -25.86 -20.72
N VAL A 384 -30.07 -26.47 -19.61
CA VAL A 384 -29.16 -27.27 -18.79
C VAL A 384 -29.02 -28.60 -19.53
N GLU A 385 -27.78 -29.01 -19.85
CA GLU A 385 -27.51 -30.36 -20.36
C GLU A 385 -27.88 -31.44 -19.34
#